data_AF-A0A4Y3PJP8-F1
#
_entry.id   AF-A0A4Y3PJP8-F1
#
_cell.length_a   1.000
_cell.length_b   1.000
_cell.length_c   1.000
_cell.angle_alpha   90.00
_cell.angle_beta   90.00
_cell.angle_gamma   90.00
#
_symmetry.space_group_name_H-M   'P 1'
#
loop_
_entity.id
_entity.type
_entity.pdbx_description
1 polymer ?
#
loop_
_entity_poly.entity_id
_entity_poly.type
_entity_poly.pdbx_seq_one_letter_code
_entity_poly.pdbx_strand_id
1 'polypeptide(L)'
;MNQDDLHSNQNSIHLEKLYKDIDEQSAKFFHHNYQHYLDENVFPEDACSIPQDIDLSAATIVLGELKWEWTEIELLSRLSLLGAEIGINRPIPVLDFFTLLEGKSVVWSKYCDHYIENFESLINCLKRFIPDQDESSE
;
A
#
# COMPACT_ATOMS: atom_id res chain seq x y z
N MET A 1 -0.79 1.95 -37.76
CA MET A 1 -1.31 1.58 -36.42
C MET A 1 -0.20 0.80 -35.75
N ASN A 2 0.49 1.43 -34.80
CA ASN A 2 1.71 0.91 -34.19
C ASN A 2 1.34 -0.19 -33.17
N GLN A 3 2.03 -1.32 -33.24
CA GLN A 3 1.87 -2.42 -32.29
C GLN A 3 2.31 -2.01 -30.87
N ASP A 4 3.18 -1.02 -30.74
CA ASP A 4 3.67 -0.48 -29.46
C ASP A 4 2.56 0.22 -28.65
N ASP A 5 1.62 0.89 -29.32
CA ASP A 5 0.49 1.56 -28.64
C ASP A 5 -0.54 0.54 -28.10
N LEU A 6 -0.67 -0.62 -28.75
CA LEU A 6 -1.55 -1.70 -28.32
C LEU A 6 -0.96 -2.46 -27.12
N HIS A 7 0.34 -2.74 -27.11
CA HIS A 7 1.02 -3.38 -25.99
C HIS A 7 1.10 -2.47 -24.76
N SER A 8 1.37 -1.17 -24.95
CA SER A 8 1.38 -0.19 -23.85
C SER A 8 0.01 -0.04 -23.19
N ASN A 9 -1.06 0.05 -23.99
CA ASN A 9 -2.42 0.13 -23.46
C ASN A 9 -2.86 -1.17 -22.77
N GLN A 10 -2.49 -2.34 -23.28
CA GLN A 10 -2.80 -3.62 -22.63
C GLN A 10 -2.08 -3.77 -21.28
N ASN A 11 -0.81 -3.35 -21.19
CA ASN A 11 -0.07 -3.35 -19.93
C ASN A 11 -0.65 -2.35 -18.91
N SER A 12 -1.07 -1.17 -19.37
CA SER A 12 -1.72 -0.17 -18.51
C SER A 12 -3.05 -0.68 -17.93
N ILE A 13 -3.88 -1.31 -18.76
CA ILE A 13 -5.17 -1.89 -18.34
C ILE A 13 -4.94 -3.05 -17.35
N HIS A 14 -3.86 -3.82 -17.49
CA HIS A 14 -3.52 -4.90 -16.59
C HIS A 14 -3.10 -4.38 -15.20
N LEU A 15 -2.26 -3.34 -15.14
CA LEU A 15 -1.81 -2.74 -13.88
C LEU A 15 -2.94 -2.03 -13.13
N GLU A 16 -3.81 -1.30 -13.82
CA GLU A 16 -4.97 -0.64 -13.20
C GLU A 16 -5.88 -1.66 -12.50
N LYS A 17 -6.11 -2.81 -13.15
CA LYS A 17 -6.89 -3.90 -12.54
C LYS A 17 -6.18 -4.46 -11.31
N LEU A 18 -4.89 -4.75 -11.37
CA LEU A 18 -4.12 -5.25 -10.22
C LEU A 18 -4.18 -4.28 -9.05
N TYR A 19 -4.03 -2.98 -9.29
CA TYR A 19 -4.09 -1.97 -8.22
C TYR A 19 -5.47 -1.88 -7.60
N LYS A 20 -6.53 -1.93 -8.41
CA LYS A 20 -7.90 -1.98 -7.91
C LYS A 20 -8.16 -3.24 -7.08
N ASP A 21 -7.69 -4.39 -7.53
CA ASP A 21 -7.82 -5.64 -6.79
C ASP A 21 -7.08 -5.52 -5.44
N ILE A 22 -5.85 -4.97 -5.40
CA ILE A 22 -5.14 -4.72 -4.13
C ILE A 22 -5.91 -3.76 -3.22
N ASP A 23 -6.47 -2.68 -3.75
CA ASP A 23 -7.26 -1.71 -2.97
C ASP A 23 -8.50 -2.35 -2.34
N GLU A 24 -9.20 -3.21 -3.08
CA GLU A 24 -10.38 -3.93 -2.59
C GLU A 24 -9.99 -4.90 -1.45
N GLN A 25 -8.90 -5.64 -1.62
CA GLN A 25 -8.45 -6.64 -0.64
C GLN A 25 -7.86 -5.98 0.60
N SER A 26 -7.12 -4.87 0.42
CA SER A 26 -6.63 -4.04 1.52
C SER A 26 -7.79 -3.44 2.32
N ALA A 27 -8.88 -3.01 1.64
CA ALA A 27 -10.04 -2.51 2.34
C ALA A 27 -10.70 -3.58 3.22
N LYS A 28 -10.85 -4.83 2.73
CA LYS A 28 -11.34 -5.94 3.55
C LYS A 28 -10.42 -6.20 4.75
N PHE A 29 -9.12 -6.25 4.50
CA PHE A 29 -8.10 -6.45 5.52
C PHE A 29 -8.19 -5.40 6.63
N PHE A 30 -8.28 -4.12 6.24
CA PHE A 30 -8.44 -3.00 7.16
C PHE A 30 -9.67 -3.18 8.03
N HIS A 31 -10.84 -3.43 7.45
CA HIS A 31 -12.08 -3.54 8.21
C HIS A 31 -12.06 -4.73 9.18
N HIS A 32 -11.45 -5.85 8.77
CA HIS A 32 -11.30 -7.01 9.65
C HIS A 32 -10.40 -6.73 10.86
N ASN A 33 -9.29 -6.03 10.63
CA ASN A 33 -8.25 -5.81 11.63
C ASN A 33 -8.34 -4.44 12.32
N TYR A 34 -9.33 -3.61 12.00
CA TYR A 34 -9.41 -2.24 12.55
C TYR A 34 -9.56 -2.23 14.07
N GLN A 35 -10.30 -3.18 14.65
CA GLN A 35 -10.39 -3.30 16.10
C GLN A 35 -9.03 -3.62 16.73
N HIS A 36 -8.27 -4.55 16.14
CA HIS A 36 -6.91 -4.85 16.58
C HIS A 36 -6.00 -3.63 16.50
N TYR A 37 -6.11 -2.84 15.42
CA TYR A 37 -5.40 -1.56 15.31
C TYR A 37 -5.80 -0.57 16.42
N LEU A 38 -7.08 -0.47 16.80
CA LEU A 38 -7.49 0.41 17.90
C LEU A 38 -6.93 -0.06 19.26
N ASP A 39 -6.70 -1.36 19.42
CA ASP A 39 -6.21 -1.94 20.67
C ASP A 39 -4.67 -1.90 20.77
N GLU A 40 -3.96 -2.20 19.67
CA GLU A 40 -2.50 -2.42 19.65
C GLU A 40 -1.73 -1.37 18.82
N ASN A 41 -2.44 -0.45 18.17
CA ASN A 41 -1.88 0.58 17.27
C ASN A 41 -1.02 0.01 16.12
N VAL A 42 -1.29 -1.23 15.71
CA VAL A 42 -0.63 -1.92 14.61
C VAL A 42 -1.64 -2.75 13.81
N PHE A 43 -1.36 -2.95 12.53
CA PHE A 43 -2.03 -3.97 11.73
C PHE A 43 -1.16 -5.24 11.72
N PRO A 44 -1.77 -6.44 11.81
CA PRO A 44 -1.00 -7.67 11.89
C PRO A 44 -0.29 -7.96 10.56
N GLU A 45 0.94 -8.46 10.63
CA GLU A 45 1.73 -8.88 9.45
C GLU A 45 1.90 -10.40 9.36
N ASP A 46 1.18 -11.16 10.20
CA ASP A 46 1.23 -12.62 10.22
C ASP A 46 0.14 -13.29 9.36
N ALA A 47 0.43 -14.48 8.84
CA ALA A 47 -0.47 -15.26 7.98
C ALA A 47 -1.74 -15.75 8.68
N CYS A 48 -1.76 -15.83 10.01
CA CYS A 48 -2.94 -16.28 10.75
C CYS A 48 -4.02 -15.18 10.85
N SER A 49 -3.64 -13.92 10.61
CA SER A 49 -4.51 -12.75 10.69
C SER A 49 -5.22 -12.40 9.37
N ILE A 50 -5.11 -13.25 8.34
CA ILE A 50 -5.76 -13.03 7.05
C ILE A 50 -7.15 -13.69 7.03
N PRO A 51 -8.22 -12.92 6.78
CA PRO A 51 -9.55 -13.48 6.49
C PRO A 51 -9.54 -14.40 5.27
N GLN A 52 -10.33 -15.48 5.33
CA GLN A 52 -10.40 -16.48 4.25
C GLN A 52 -10.90 -15.92 2.90
N ASP A 53 -11.57 -14.77 2.89
CA ASP A 53 -12.14 -14.11 1.71
C ASP A 53 -11.21 -13.04 1.09
N ILE A 54 -9.97 -12.94 1.57
CA ILE A 54 -8.93 -12.11 0.99
C ILE A 54 -8.15 -12.88 -0.06
N ASP A 55 -8.10 -12.31 -1.26
CA ASP A 55 -7.26 -12.79 -2.37
C ASP A 55 -5.97 -11.97 -2.42
N LEU A 56 -4.82 -12.65 -2.33
CA LEU A 56 -3.50 -12.01 -2.32
C LEU A 56 -2.80 -12.04 -3.68
N SER A 57 -3.39 -12.69 -4.69
CA SER A 57 -2.74 -12.93 -5.99
C SER A 57 -2.25 -11.65 -6.68
N ALA A 58 -3.05 -10.58 -6.62
CA ALA A 58 -2.66 -9.29 -7.20
C ALA A 58 -1.45 -8.67 -6.47
N ALA A 59 -1.41 -8.77 -5.14
CA ALA A 59 -0.29 -8.31 -4.33
C ALA A 59 0.99 -9.12 -4.65
N THR A 60 0.88 -10.46 -4.76
CA THR A 60 2.00 -11.32 -5.17
C THR A 60 2.60 -10.88 -6.51
N ILE A 61 1.74 -10.63 -7.51
CA ILE A 61 2.18 -10.21 -8.84
C ILE A 61 2.90 -8.87 -8.76
N VAL A 62 2.30 -7.87 -8.11
CA VAL A 62 2.87 -6.51 -8.04
C VAL A 62 4.20 -6.50 -7.28
N LEU A 63 4.29 -7.21 -6.15
CA LEU A 63 5.54 -7.31 -5.38
C LEU A 63 6.65 -8.01 -6.19
N GLY A 64 6.30 -9.05 -6.96
CA GLY A 64 7.22 -9.73 -7.86
C GLY A 64 7.76 -8.83 -8.98
N GLU A 65 6.90 -8.03 -9.61
CA GLU A 65 7.30 -7.06 -10.65
C GLU A 65 8.20 -5.94 -10.08
N LEU A 66 7.89 -5.46 -8.87
CA LEU A 66 8.68 -4.43 -8.17
C LEU A 66 9.96 -4.97 -7.54
N LYS A 67 10.11 -6.30 -7.45
CA LYS A 67 11.21 -7.00 -6.77
C LYS A 67 11.38 -6.55 -5.31
N TRP A 68 10.26 -6.36 -4.62
CA TRP A 68 10.27 -6.04 -3.20
C TRP A 68 10.27 -7.32 -2.37
N GLU A 69 10.97 -7.29 -1.23
CA GLU A 69 11.09 -8.44 -0.32
C GLU A 69 9.93 -8.55 0.69
N TRP A 70 8.90 -7.71 0.54
CA TRP A 70 7.71 -7.78 1.40
C TRP A 70 6.84 -8.97 1.00
N THR A 71 6.17 -9.54 1.98
CA THR A 71 5.02 -10.41 1.81
C THR A 71 3.78 -9.61 1.40
N GLU A 72 2.78 -10.30 0.86
CA GLU A 72 1.50 -9.69 0.51
C GLU A 72 0.78 -9.10 1.73
N ILE A 73 0.97 -9.73 2.90
CA ILE A 73 0.38 -9.30 4.17
C ILE A 73 1.02 -8.00 4.64
N GLU A 74 2.35 -7.90 4.56
CA GLU A 74 3.08 -6.67 4.87
C GLU A 74 2.59 -5.53 3.97
N LEU A 75 2.36 -5.77 2.68
CA LEU A 75 1.80 -4.75 1.80
C LEU A 75 0.42 -4.27 2.30
N LEU A 76 -0.52 -5.19 2.54
CA LEU A 76 -1.88 -4.86 2.99
C LEU A 76 -1.88 -4.16 4.37
N SER A 77 -1.06 -4.64 5.30
CA SER A 77 -0.89 -4.08 6.63
C SER A 77 -0.35 -2.64 6.58
N ARG A 78 0.69 -2.40 5.78
CA ARG A 78 1.32 -1.09 5.66
C ARG A 78 0.42 -0.07 4.97
N LEU A 79 -0.29 -0.47 3.90
CA LEU A 79 -1.31 0.38 3.29
C LEU A 79 -2.40 0.78 4.29
N SER A 80 -2.82 -0.18 5.13
CA SER A 80 -3.84 0.01 6.18
C SER A 80 -3.35 0.96 7.28
N LEU A 81 -2.13 0.75 7.77
CA LEU A 81 -1.51 1.59 8.79
C LEU A 81 -1.37 3.02 8.31
N LEU A 82 -0.83 3.24 7.12
CA LEU A 82 -0.66 4.58 6.56
C LEU A 82 -1.99 5.33 6.46
N GLY A 83 -3.05 4.64 6.04
CA GLY A 83 -4.37 5.24 5.90
C GLY A 83 -5.04 5.55 7.24
N ALA A 84 -4.78 4.74 8.26
CA ALA A 84 -5.20 5.04 9.63
C ALA A 84 -4.45 6.25 10.21
N GLU A 85 -3.12 6.32 10.01
CA GLU A 85 -2.25 7.39 10.52
C GLU A 85 -2.59 8.78 9.95
N ILE A 86 -3.14 8.85 8.73
CA ILE A 86 -3.61 10.10 8.11
C ILE A 86 -5.13 10.33 8.25
N GLY A 87 -5.82 9.47 9.00
CA GLY A 87 -7.23 9.64 9.34
C GLY A 87 -8.23 9.43 8.19
N ILE A 88 -7.90 8.66 7.15
CA ILE A 88 -8.86 8.38 6.05
C ILE A 88 -9.79 7.19 6.34
N ASN A 89 -9.64 6.51 7.50
CA ASN A 89 -10.47 5.36 7.94
C ASN A 89 -10.57 4.23 6.91
N ARG A 90 -9.49 4.00 6.17
CA ARG A 90 -9.31 2.95 5.17
C ARG A 90 -7.81 2.87 4.83
N PRO A 91 -7.34 1.87 4.07
CA PRO A 91 -6.01 1.91 3.50
C PRO A 91 -5.81 3.05 2.51
N ILE A 92 -4.57 3.53 2.41
CA ILE A 92 -4.13 4.35 1.28
C ILE A 92 -4.28 3.51 -0.01
N PRO A 93 -4.82 4.08 -1.10
CA PRO A 93 -4.81 3.43 -2.40
C PRO A 93 -3.39 3.06 -2.85
N VAL A 94 -3.17 1.85 -3.35
CA VAL A 94 -1.83 1.33 -3.65
C VAL A 94 -1.09 2.20 -4.68
N LEU A 95 -1.81 2.81 -5.63
CA LEU A 95 -1.22 3.74 -6.60
C LEU A 95 -0.73 5.03 -5.93
N ASP A 96 -1.47 5.56 -4.96
CA ASP A 96 -1.05 6.74 -4.18
C ASP A 96 0.21 6.39 -3.39
N PHE A 97 0.23 5.22 -2.76
CA PHE A 97 1.39 4.73 -2.03
C PHE A 97 2.65 4.62 -2.91
N PHE A 98 2.55 4.05 -4.11
CA PHE A 98 3.69 4.01 -5.05
C PHE A 98 4.11 5.41 -5.49
N THR A 99 3.15 6.29 -5.76
CA THR A 99 3.44 7.69 -6.13
C THR A 99 4.20 8.41 -5.02
N LEU A 100 3.80 8.19 -3.76
CA LEU A 100 4.43 8.76 -2.57
C LEU A 100 5.86 8.22 -2.37
N LEU A 101 6.06 6.90 -2.54
CA LEU A 101 7.38 6.28 -2.39
C LEU A 101 8.38 6.72 -3.47
N GLU A 102 7.93 6.87 -4.70
CA GLU A 102 8.77 7.33 -5.81
C GLU A 102 9.07 8.83 -5.75
N GLY A 103 8.53 9.56 -4.77
CA GLY A 103 8.67 11.01 -4.66
C GLY A 103 8.03 11.76 -5.83
N LYS A 104 7.06 11.14 -6.52
CA LYS A 104 6.37 11.76 -7.65
C LYS A 104 5.35 12.76 -7.15
N SER A 105 5.24 13.87 -7.86
CA SER A 105 4.59 15.09 -7.38
C SER A 105 3.07 15.14 -7.55
N VAL A 106 2.43 14.11 -8.13
CA VAL A 106 1.00 14.19 -8.45
C VAL A 106 0.23 12.95 -7.98
N VAL A 107 -0.40 13.10 -6.83
CA VAL A 107 -1.42 12.19 -6.34
C VAL A 107 -2.79 12.76 -6.71
N TRP A 108 -3.51 12.12 -7.64
CA TRP A 108 -4.83 12.56 -8.14
C TRP A 108 -6.01 12.11 -7.26
N SER A 109 -5.71 11.52 -6.13
CA SER A 109 -6.69 10.92 -5.25
C SER A 109 -7.50 11.95 -4.48
N LYS A 110 -8.74 11.59 -4.16
CA LYS A 110 -9.61 12.38 -3.28
C LYS A 110 -9.07 12.54 -1.85
N TYR A 111 -7.99 11.83 -1.51
CA TYR A 111 -7.29 11.90 -0.23
C TYR A 111 -6.11 12.87 -0.24
N CYS A 112 -5.89 13.63 -1.33
CA CYS A 112 -4.77 14.56 -1.46
C CYS A 112 -4.69 15.53 -0.28
N ASP A 113 -5.81 16.12 0.13
CA ASP A 113 -5.86 17.04 1.27
C ASP A 113 -5.42 16.35 2.57
N HIS A 114 -5.83 15.10 2.80
CA HIS A 114 -5.40 14.31 3.96
C HIS A 114 -3.88 14.06 3.94
N TYR A 115 -3.28 13.79 2.78
CA TYR A 115 -1.83 13.61 2.66
C TYR A 115 -1.07 14.90 2.97
N ILE A 116 -1.59 16.05 2.54
CA ILE A 116 -0.98 17.36 2.78
C ILE A 116 -1.10 17.74 4.27
N GLU A 117 -2.29 17.62 4.84
CA GLU A 117 -2.56 17.98 6.24
C GLU A 117 -1.80 17.09 7.23
N ASN A 118 -1.57 15.82 6.88
CA ASN A 118 -0.93 14.83 7.74
C ASN A 118 0.44 14.38 7.22
N PHE A 119 1.11 15.24 6.43
CA PHE A 119 2.36 14.89 5.77
C PHE A 119 3.45 14.42 6.75
N GLU A 120 3.58 15.06 7.92
CA GLU A 120 4.56 14.65 8.93
C GLU A 120 4.27 13.24 9.47
N SER A 121 3.01 12.94 9.81
CA SER A 121 2.59 11.61 10.25
C SER A 121 2.84 10.55 9.17
N LEU A 122 2.50 10.87 7.93
CA LEU A 122 2.71 10.01 6.77
C LEU A 122 4.19 9.67 6.59
N ILE A 123 5.07 10.68 6.61
CA ILE A 123 6.52 10.49 6.49
C ILE A 123 7.09 9.70 7.67
N ASN A 124 6.66 10.00 8.90
CA ASN A 124 7.11 9.27 10.09
C ASN A 124 6.66 7.81 10.04
N CYS A 125 5.46 7.51 9.54
CA CYS A 125 5.01 6.15 9.33
C CYS A 125 5.82 5.43 8.25
N LEU A 126 6.06 6.06 7.10
CA LEU A 126 6.84 5.47 6.01
C LEU A 126 8.28 5.14 6.45
N LYS A 127 8.89 5.98 7.28
CA LYS A 127 10.23 5.72 7.85
C LYS A 127 10.29 4.44 8.67
N ARG A 128 9.19 4.02 9.31
CA ARG A 128 9.14 2.75 10.07
C ARG A 128 9.34 1.52 9.17
N PHE A 129 9.12 1.65 7.87
CA PHE A 129 9.28 0.55 6.90
C PHE A 129 10.68 0.49 6.28
N ILE A 130 11.50 1.51 6.50
CA ILE A 130 12.88 1.55 6.03
C ILE A 130 13.72 1.00 7.19
N PRO A 131 14.43 -0.13 7.02
CA PRO A 131 15.34 -0.61 8.05
C PRO A 131 16.39 0.47 8.33
N ASP A 132 16.67 0.74 9.61
CA ASP A 132 17.71 1.69 10.02
C ASP A 132 19.03 1.32 9.32
N GLN A 133 19.49 2.18 8.43
CA GLN A 133 20.81 2.03 7.79
C GLN A 133 21.95 2.49 8.72
N ASP A 134 21.65 2.89 9.95
CA ASP A 134 22.62 3.50 10.87
C ASP A 134 22.73 2.74 12.20
N GLU A 135 23.36 1.57 12.16
CA GLU A 135 24.37 1.15 13.16
C GLU A 135 25.50 0.40 12.44
N SER A 136 26.10 1.05 11.44
CA SER A 136 27.41 0.65 10.93
C SER A 136 28.28 1.85 10.61
N SER A 137 28.56 2.65 11.65
CA SER A 137 29.71 3.56 11.69
C SER A 137 30.05 3.91 13.13
N GLU A 138 31.20 3.35 13.55
CA GLU A 138 32.01 3.57 14.77
C GLU A 138 31.75 2.69 16.00
#